data_AF-A0A839V8R0-F1
#
_entry.id   AF-A0A839V8R0-F1
#
_cell.length_a   1.000
_cell.length_b   1.000
_cell.length_c   1.000
_cell.angle_alpha   90.00
_cell.angle_beta   90.00
_cell.angle_gamma   90.00
#
_symmetry.space_group_name_H-M   'P 1'
#
loop_
_entity.id
_entity.type
_entity.pdbx_description
1 polymer ?
#
loop_
_entity_poly.entity_id
_entity_poly.type
_entity_poly.pdbx_seq_one_letter_code
_entity_poly.pdbx_strand_id
1 'polypeptide(L)'
;MPLTEIAAIAGPIVALIGAYLAYSHRRQIKLQVAEKRLAAYEALWDKMGIASPVRLTEWKAEPLTQQEREKLFDDFTAWYFKNGNGMFLGGRTRSVYLRVKDNLICDLAYYEPLSIREKLRQLPSERQEQARGYLSIRQLSLLRNRMKADLDVYGLPYHVDLDGDDKAFLDCCGEDLSSKPWIRRQRMPKKIDQNVKIFPKQES
;
A
#
# COMPACT_ATOMS: atom_id res chain seq x y z
N MET A 1 -13.08 -64.27 7.00
CA MET A 1 -12.57 -62.92 7.35
C MET A 1 -13.74 -62.13 7.90
N PRO A 2 -13.73 -61.74 9.19
CA PRO A 2 -14.85 -61.03 9.77
C PRO A 2 -14.95 -59.62 9.16
N LEU A 3 -16.16 -59.21 8.78
CA LEU A 3 -16.47 -57.88 8.20
C LEU A 3 -15.91 -56.68 9.01
N THR A 4 -15.58 -56.91 10.28
CA THR A 4 -14.98 -55.94 11.20
C THR A 4 -13.54 -55.58 10.87
N GLU A 5 -12.74 -56.48 10.28
CA GLU A 5 -11.34 -56.20 9.92
C GLU A 5 -11.22 -55.32 8.66
N ILE A 6 -12.13 -55.47 7.70
CA ILE A 6 -12.17 -54.64 6.48
C ILE A 6 -12.57 -53.20 6.83
N ALA A 7 -13.51 -53.03 7.76
CA ALA A 7 -13.94 -51.72 8.24
C ALA A 7 -12.83 -50.96 9.00
N ALA A 8 -11.99 -51.68 9.75
CA ALA A 8 -10.90 -51.09 10.53
C ALA A 8 -9.77 -50.50 9.65
N ILE A 9 -9.58 -51.02 8.44
CA ILE A 9 -8.57 -50.53 7.49
C ILE A 9 -9.16 -49.49 6.52
N ALA A 10 -10.42 -49.64 6.12
CA ALA A 10 -11.08 -48.72 5.19
C ALA A 10 -11.29 -47.32 5.79
N GLY A 11 -11.64 -47.22 7.09
CA GLY A 11 -11.86 -45.94 7.77
C GLY A 11 -10.66 -44.98 7.73
N PRO A 12 -9.46 -45.43 8.15
CA PRO A 12 -8.24 -44.62 8.10
C PRO A 12 -7.86 -44.18 6.68
N ILE A 13 -8.01 -45.05 5.67
CA ILE A 13 -7.69 -44.71 4.28
C ILE A 13 -8.62 -43.61 3.76
N VAL A 14 -9.93 -43.72 4.00
CA VAL A 14 -10.90 -42.68 3.64
C VAL A 14 -10.61 -41.36 4.36
N ALA A 15 -10.25 -41.41 5.65
CA ALA A 15 -9.86 -40.22 6.41
C ALA A 15 -8.60 -39.54 5.85
N LEU A 16 -7.59 -40.32 5.48
CA LEU A 16 -6.36 -39.81 4.85
C LEU A 16 -6.63 -39.18 3.48
N ILE A 17 -7.46 -39.81 2.64
CA ILE A 17 -7.88 -39.26 1.34
C ILE A 17 -8.65 -37.96 1.55
N GLY A 18 -9.61 -37.92 2.48
CA GLY A 18 -10.38 -36.72 2.81
C GLY A 18 -9.49 -35.57 3.30
N ALA A 19 -8.53 -35.85 4.18
CA ALA A 19 -7.56 -34.87 4.66
C ALA A 19 -6.67 -34.33 3.51
N TYR A 20 -6.20 -35.20 2.63
CA TYR A 20 -5.41 -34.81 1.46
C TYR A 20 -6.21 -33.93 0.49
N LEU A 21 -7.44 -34.31 0.15
CA LEU A 21 -8.30 -33.53 -0.73
C LEU A 21 -8.63 -32.17 -0.12
N ALA A 22 -8.95 -32.11 1.19
CA ALA A 22 -9.18 -30.85 1.89
C ALA A 22 -7.94 -29.95 1.89
N TYR A 23 -6.75 -30.52 2.10
CA TYR A 23 -5.48 -29.80 2.03
C TYR A 23 -5.21 -29.26 0.62
N SER A 24 -5.38 -30.11 -0.40
CA SER A 24 -5.18 -29.75 -1.81
C SER A 24 -6.14 -28.64 -2.25
N HIS A 25 -7.43 -28.76 -1.93
CA HIS A 25 -8.43 -27.74 -2.25
C HIS A 25 -8.15 -26.40 -1.57
N ARG A 26 -7.75 -26.41 -0.28
CA ARG A 26 -7.33 -25.19 0.42
C ARG A 26 -6.11 -24.53 -0.25
N ARG A 27 -5.17 -25.33 -0.75
CA ARG A 27 -4.01 -24.83 -1.48
C ARG A 27 -4.42 -24.19 -2.82
N GLN A 28 -5.35 -24.81 -3.55
CA GLN A 28 -5.86 -24.26 -4.82
C GLN A 28 -6.60 -22.93 -4.60
N ILE A 29 -7.48 -22.84 -3.60
CA ILE A 29 -8.15 -21.58 -3.25
C ILE A 29 -7.12 -20.49 -2.91
N LYS A 30 -6.11 -20.81 -2.10
CA LYS A 30 -5.06 -19.85 -1.75
C LYS A 30 -4.31 -19.34 -2.98
N LEU A 31 -3.99 -20.23 -3.92
CA LEU A 31 -3.32 -19.87 -5.17
C LEU A 31 -4.21 -18.97 -6.03
N GLN A 32 -5.48 -19.31 -6.22
CA GLN A 32 -6.44 -18.48 -6.97
C GLN A 32 -6.61 -17.09 -6.33
N VAL A 33 -6.70 -17.00 -5.00
CA VAL A 33 -6.78 -15.72 -4.29
C VAL A 33 -5.50 -14.91 -4.49
N ALA A 34 -4.33 -15.54 -4.46
CA ALA A 34 -3.05 -14.88 -4.69
C ALA A 34 -2.95 -14.34 -6.13
N GLU A 35 -3.36 -15.11 -7.13
CA GLU A 35 -3.41 -14.68 -8.53
C GLU A 35 -4.38 -13.49 -8.74
N LYS A 36 -5.57 -13.55 -8.13
CA LYS A 36 -6.53 -12.44 -8.18
C LYS A 36 -6.01 -11.19 -7.49
N ARG A 37 -5.31 -11.34 -6.36
CA ARG A 37 -4.65 -10.22 -5.67
C ARG A 37 -3.57 -9.60 -6.53
N LEU A 38 -2.70 -10.41 -7.15
CA LEU A 38 -1.67 -9.93 -8.06
C LEU A 38 -2.28 -9.09 -9.18
N ALA A 39 -3.28 -9.64 -9.89
CA ALA A 39 -3.97 -8.93 -10.97
C ALA A 39 -4.65 -7.62 -10.48
N ALA A 40 -5.28 -7.64 -9.30
CA ALA A 40 -5.88 -6.44 -8.73
C ALA A 40 -4.83 -5.37 -8.42
N TYR A 41 -3.67 -5.76 -7.87
CA TYR A 41 -2.59 -4.85 -7.50
C TYR A 41 -1.88 -4.28 -8.72
N GLU A 42 -1.65 -5.09 -9.76
CA GLU A 42 -1.14 -4.62 -11.06
C GLU A 42 -2.07 -3.56 -11.66
N ALA A 43 -3.38 -3.81 -11.65
CA ALA A 43 -4.36 -2.85 -12.16
C ALA A 43 -4.41 -1.54 -11.35
N LEU A 44 -4.21 -1.59 -10.03
CA LEU A 44 -4.10 -0.39 -9.20
C LEU A 44 -2.80 0.36 -9.46
N TRP A 45 -1.71 -0.39 -9.58
CA TRP A 45 -0.38 0.13 -9.83
C TRP A 45 -0.33 0.97 -11.10
N ASP A 46 -0.95 0.48 -12.18
CA ASP A 46 -1.11 1.17 -13.45
C ASP A 46 -1.71 2.58 -13.27
N LYS A 47 -2.75 2.73 -12.43
CA LYS A 47 -3.39 4.04 -12.18
C LYS A 47 -2.48 5.04 -11.48
N MET A 48 -1.49 4.56 -10.73
CA MET A 48 -0.57 5.42 -10.01
C MET A 48 0.59 5.94 -10.87
N GLY A 49 0.64 5.66 -12.18
CA GLY A 49 1.75 6.08 -13.04
C GLY A 49 2.08 7.58 -12.96
N ILE A 50 1.04 8.43 -12.89
CA ILE A 50 1.19 9.89 -12.80
C ILE A 50 1.83 10.37 -11.50
N ALA A 51 1.72 9.57 -10.43
CA ALA A 51 2.26 9.83 -9.10
C ALA A 51 3.56 9.06 -8.85
N SER A 52 4.34 8.80 -9.90
CA SER A 52 5.59 8.07 -9.78
C SER A 52 6.59 8.85 -8.93
N PRO A 53 7.33 8.22 -7.99
CA PRO A 53 8.35 8.91 -7.20
C PRO A 53 9.43 9.58 -8.06
N VAL A 54 9.72 9.03 -9.26
CA VAL A 54 10.70 9.61 -10.19
C VAL A 54 10.25 10.94 -10.80
N ARG A 55 8.95 11.28 -10.71
CA ARG A 55 8.39 12.55 -11.17
C ARG A 55 9.11 13.73 -10.54
N LEU A 56 9.37 13.65 -9.24
CA LEU A 56 9.98 14.73 -8.48
C LEU A 56 11.50 14.74 -8.57
N THR A 57 12.14 13.57 -8.72
CA THR A 57 13.60 13.45 -8.68
C THR A 57 14.24 13.51 -10.05
N GLU A 58 13.78 12.68 -10.99
CA GLU A 58 14.41 12.51 -12.30
C GLU A 58 13.77 13.41 -13.34
N TRP A 59 12.44 13.47 -13.37
CA TRP A 59 11.71 14.27 -14.35
C TRP A 59 11.69 15.75 -14.00
N LYS A 60 12.01 16.10 -12.73
CA LYS A 60 11.93 17.46 -12.20
C LYS A 60 10.59 18.14 -12.52
N ALA A 61 9.53 17.35 -12.53
CA ALA A 61 8.19 17.82 -12.81
C ALA A 61 7.54 18.32 -11.52
N GLU A 62 6.52 19.15 -11.70
CA GLU A 62 5.72 19.69 -10.60
C GLU A 62 5.00 18.58 -9.81
N PRO A 63 4.66 18.85 -8.53
CA PRO A 63 3.76 18.00 -7.75
C PRO A 63 2.44 17.70 -8.47
N LEU A 64 1.67 16.75 -7.91
CA LEU A 64 0.31 16.53 -8.40
C LEU A 64 -0.54 17.78 -8.18
N THR A 65 -1.13 18.26 -9.26
CA THR A 65 -2.16 19.30 -9.25
C THR A 65 -3.45 18.79 -8.61
N GLN A 66 -4.34 19.70 -8.21
CA GLN A 66 -5.66 19.34 -7.71
C GLN A 66 -6.42 18.45 -8.71
N GLN A 67 -6.43 18.82 -9.99
CA GLN A 67 -7.12 18.06 -11.04
C GLN A 67 -6.55 16.64 -11.20
N GLU A 68 -5.22 16.46 -11.13
CA GLU A 68 -4.61 15.12 -11.17
C GLU A 68 -4.99 14.29 -9.93
N ARG A 69 -5.12 14.90 -8.75
CA ARG A 69 -5.56 14.21 -7.53
C ARG A 69 -7.03 13.80 -7.59
N GLU A 70 -7.91 14.66 -8.10
CA GLU A 70 -9.33 14.34 -8.35
C GLU A 70 -9.46 13.19 -9.33
N LYS A 71 -8.73 13.25 -10.45
CA LYS A 71 -8.70 12.15 -11.43
C LYS A 71 -8.22 10.83 -10.79
N LEU A 72 -7.18 10.87 -9.96
CA LEU A 72 -6.70 9.68 -9.25
C LEU A 72 -7.76 9.14 -8.28
N PHE A 73 -8.52 10.00 -7.60
CA PHE A 73 -9.61 9.57 -6.73
C PHE A 73 -10.70 8.83 -7.51
N ASP A 74 -11.08 9.34 -8.68
CA ASP A 74 -12.07 8.72 -9.55
C ASP A 74 -11.56 7.38 -10.11
N ASP A 75 -10.31 7.36 -10.60
CA ASP A 75 -9.65 6.13 -11.08
C ASP A 75 -9.58 5.07 -9.97
N PHE A 76 -9.29 5.48 -8.74
CA PHE A 76 -9.25 4.59 -7.58
C PHE A 76 -10.63 4.07 -7.22
N THR A 77 -11.65 4.93 -7.27
CA THR A 77 -13.06 4.55 -7.03
C THR A 77 -13.52 3.54 -8.06
N ALA A 78 -13.31 3.82 -9.34
CA ALA A 78 -13.66 2.92 -10.43
C ALA A 78 -12.92 1.58 -10.29
N TRP A 79 -11.61 1.62 -10.00
CA TRP A 79 -10.81 0.42 -9.77
C TRP A 79 -11.36 -0.43 -8.62
N TYR A 80 -11.73 0.17 -7.48
CA TYR A 80 -12.16 -0.55 -6.27
C TYR A 80 -13.34 -1.48 -6.54
N PHE A 81 -14.32 -1.00 -7.30
CA PHE A 81 -15.55 -1.74 -7.59
C PHE A 81 -15.42 -2.63 -8.83
N LYS A 82 -14.55 -2.30 -9.78
CA LYS A 82 -14.33 -3.10 -11.00
C LYS A 82 -13.92 -4.52 -10.62
N ASN A 83 -14.70 -5.51 -11.05
CA ASN A 83 -14.45 -6.95 -10.82
C ASN A 83 -14.21 -7.33 -9.33
N GLY A 84 -14.68 -6.51 -8.39
CA GLY A 84 -14.44 -6.73 -6.95
C GLY A 84 -12.98 -6.57 -6.53
N ASN A 85 -12.15 -5.81 -7.26
CA ASN A 85 -10.72 -5.65 -6.95
C ASN A 85 -10.46 -5.23 -5.50
N GLY A 86 -11.29 -4.33 -4.95
CA GLY A 86 -11.18 -3.86 -3.57
C GLY A 86 -11.27 -4.97 -2.51
N MET A 87 -11.91 -6.11 -2.83
CA MET A 87 -12.01 -7.27 -1.94
C MET A 87 -10.69 -8.03 -1.80
N PHE A 88 -9.76 -7.88 -2.75
CA PHE A 88 -8.48 -8.58 -2.73
C PHE A 88 -7.37 -7.83 -1.97
N LEU A 89 -7.64 -6.59 -1.54
CA LEU A 89 -6.75 -5.83 -0.67
C LEU A 89 -6.56 -6.56 0.68
N GLY A 90 -5.32 -6.80 1.07
CA GLY A 90 -5.01 -7.20 2.45
C GLY A 90 -5.48 -6.15 3.45
N GLY A 91 -5.85 -6.54 4.68
CA GLY A 91 -6.47 -5.63 5.65
C GLY A 91 -5.67 -4.35 5.92
N ARG A 92 -4.35 -4.48 6.08
CA ARG A 92 -3.43 -3.34 6.25
C ARG A 92 -3.30 -2.49 4.97
N THR A 93 -3.13 -3.12 3.81
CA THR A 93 -3.13 -2.43 2.50
C THR A 93 -4.43 -1.67 2.24
N ARG A 94 -5.57 -2.22 2.63
CA ARG A 94 -6.88 -1.55 2.55
C ARG A 94 -6.92 -0.30 3.42
N SER A 95 -6.38 -0.35 4.63
CA SER A 95 -6.29 0.83 5.52
C SER A 95 -5.49 1.96 4.87
N VAL A 96 -4.29 1.63 4.37
CA VAL A 96 -3.44 2.58 3.64
C VAL A 96 -4.17 3.11 2.40
N TYR A 97 -4.72 2.23 1.56
CA TYR A 97 -5.45 2.60 0.34
C TYR A 97 -6.59 3.60 0.62
N LEU A 98 -7.45 3.31 1.59
CA LEU A 98 -8.60 4.17 1.90
C LEU A 98 -8.13 5.54 2.39
N ARG A 99 -7.08 5.58 3.21
CA ARG A 99 -6.52 6.84 3.72
C ARG A 99 -5.86 7.67 2.62
N VAL A 100 -5.03 7.04 1.77
CA VAL A 100 -4.43 7.73 0.62
C VAL A 100 -5.52 8.31 -0.26
N LYS A 101 -6.53 7.50 -0.60
CA LYS A 101 -7.64 7.90 -1.45
C LYS A 101 -8.38 9.10 -0.88
N ASP A 102 -8.71 9.08 0.41
CA ASP A 102 -9.40 10.20 1.08
C ASP A 102 -8.57 11.49 1.03
N ASN A 103 -7.28 11.40 1.38
CA ASN A 103 -6.35 12.53 1.35
C ASN A 103 -6.15 13.17 -0.03
N LEU A 104 -6.44 12.44 -1.14
CA LEU A 104 -6.35 13.00 -2.49
C LEU A 104 -7.30 14.18 -2.68
N ILE A 105 -8.49 14.17 -2.07
CA ILE A 105 -9.53 15.18 -2.35
C ILE A 105 -10.12 15.82 -1.10
N CYS A 106 -9.93 15.26 0.10
CA CYS A 106 -10.56 15.78 1.31
C CYS A 106 -10.24 17.25 1.55
N ASP A 107 -11.15 17.99 2.19
CA ASP A 107 -10.82 19.33 2.66
C ASP A 107 -9.65 19.30 3.65
N LEU A 108 -8.87 20.37 3.70
CA LEU A 108 -7.76 20.49 4.65
C LEU A 108 -8.22 20.27 6.10
N ALA A 109 -9.48 20.59 6.43
CA ALA A 109 -10.05 20.35 7.74
C ALA A 109 -10.05 18.86 8.14
N TYR A 110 -10.12 17.94 7.17
CA TYR A 110 -10.21 16.49 7.39
C TYR A 110 -8.95 15.73 6.98
N TYR A 111 -7.90 16.41 6.54
CA TYR A 111 -6.65 15.78 6.14
C TYR A 111 -6.01 15.01 7.30
N GLU A 112 -5.53 13.80 7.03
CA GLU A 112 -4.91 12.93 8.03
C GLU A 112 -3.49 12.53 7.62
N PRO A 113 -2.54 12.40 8.56
CA PRO A 113 -2.67 12.60 10.00
C PRO A 113 -2.80 14.08 10.42
N LEU A 114 -3.38 14.33 11.61
CA LEU A 114 -3.46 15.66 12.25
C LEU A 114 -2.13 16.44 12.21
N SER A 115 -0.99 15.77 12.43
CA SER A 115 0.33 16.43 12.41
C SER A 115 0.67 17.05 11.05
N ILE A 116 0.30 16.40 9.94
CA ILE A 116 0.50 16.93 8.59
C ILE A 116 -0.52 18.04 8.31
N ARG A 117 -1.77 17.85 8.75
CA ARG A 117 -2.82 18.88 8.63
C ARG A 117 -2.41 20.20 9.28
N GLU A 118 -1.86 20.17 10.50
CA GLU A 118 -1.41 21.40 11.16
C GLU A 118 -0.26 22.07 10.42
N LYS A 119 0.68 21.30 9.88
CA LYS A 119 1.76 21.85 9.03
C LYS A 119 1.22 22.51 7.78
N LEU A 120 0.25 21.89 7.11
CA LEU A 120 -0.39 22.45 5.93
C LEU A 120 -1.12 23.75 6.26
N ARG A 121 -1.85 23.83 7.38
CA ARG A 121 -2.57 25.06 7.80
C ARG A 121 -1.66 26.27 8.01
N GLN A 122 -0.39 26.04 8.37
CA GLN A 122 0.60 27.10 8.56
C GLN A 122 1.14 27.66 7.24
N LEU A 123 0.90 27.00 6.11
CA LEU A 123 1.36 27.46 4.80
C LEU A 123 0.36 28.44 4.16
N PRO A 124 0.81 29.37 3.31
CA PRO A 124 -0.07 30.13 2.42
C PRO A 124 -0.82 29.20 1.46
N SER A 125 -2.06 29.56 1.06
CA SER A 125 -2.95 28.69 0.26
C SER A 125 -2.32 28.11 -1.00
N GLU A 126 -1.49 28.88 -1.72
CA GLU A 126 -0.78 28.40 -2.91
C GLU A 126 0.22 27.27 -2.59
N ARG A 127 0.97 27.42 -1.49
CA ARG A 127 1.92 26.40 -1.03
C ARG A 127 1.24 25.19 -0.39
N GLN A 128 0.01 25.36 0.14
CA GLN A 128 -0.77 24.24 0.66
C GLN A 128 -1.06 23.23 -0.44
N GLU A 129 -1.54 23.69 -1.60
CA GLU A 129 -1.89 22.80 -2.72
C GLU A 129 -0.67 22.08 -3.30
N GLN A 130 0.46 22.78 -3.46
CA GLN A 130 1.73 22.15 -3.86
C GLN A 130 2.17 21.09 -2.84
N ALA A 131 2.13 21.40 -1.54
CA ALA A 131 2.50 20.47 -0.48
C ALA A 131 1.59 19.22 -0.46
N ARG A 132 0.28 19.39 -0.69
CA ARG A 132 -0.66 18.26 -0.84
C ARG A 132 -0.32 17.38 -2.03
N GLY A 133 0.10 17.96 -3.15
CA GLY A 133 0.59 17.23 -4.31
C GLY A 133 1.83 16.37 -3.99
N TYR A 134 2.80 16.94 -3.27
CA TYR A 134 3.99 16.22 -2.80
C TYR A 134 3.64 15.07 -1.87
N LEU A 135 2.79 15.33 -0.88
CA LEU A 135 2.34 14.34 0.10
C LEU A 135 1.57 13.20 -0.58
N SER A 136 0.75 13.50 -1.59
CA SER A 136 0.01 12.50 -2.36
C SER A 136 0.98 11.52 -3.06
N ILE A 137 2.04 12.01 -3.69
CA ILE A 137 3.07 11.17 -4.33
C ILE A 137 3.72 10.24 -3.30
N ARG A 138 4.07 10.77 -2.13
CA ARG A 138 4.70 9.98 -1.05
C ARG A 138 3.75 8.93 -0.48
N GLN A 139 2.53 9.32 -0.14
CA GLN A 139 1.52 8.40 0.38
C GLN A 139 1.20 7.27 -0.62
N LEU A 140 1.13 7.58 -1.93
CA LEU A 140 1.00 6.56 -2.99
C LEU A 140 2.25 5.67 -3.11
N SER A 141 3.45 6.20 -2.86
CA SER A 141 4.68 5.42 -2.77
C SER A 141 4.64 4.41 -1.61
N LEU A 142 4.11 4.82 -0.45
CA LEU A 142 3.89 3.93 0.70
C LEU A 142 2.87 2.83 0.38
N LEU A 143 1.75 3.18 -0.27
CA LEU A 143 0.78 2.20 -0.76
C LEU A 143 1.41 1.16 -1.68
N ARG A 144 2.24 1.60 -2.65
CA ARG A 144 3.01 0.70 -3.53
C ARG A 144 3.90 -0.26 -2.75
N ASN A 145 4.62 0.21 -1.75
CA ASN A 145 5.48 -0.64 -0.93
C ASN A 145 4.66 -1.66 -0.11
N ARG A 146 3.51 -1.25 0.43
CA ARG A 146 2.64 -2.15 1.18
C ARG A 146 2.03 -3.24 0.30
N MET A 147 1.61 -2.90 -0.93
CA MET A 147 1.15 -3.86 -1.93
C MET A 147 2.21 -4.89 -2.29
N LYS A 148 3.47 -4.47 -2.53
CA LYS A 148 4.58 -5.41 -2.78
C LYS A 148 4.78 -6.38 -1.61
N ALA A 149 4.70 -5.87 -0.38
CA ALA A 149 4.84 -6.69 0.81
C ALA A 149 3.72 -7.72 0.96
N ASP A 150 2.48 -7.38 0.58
CA ASP A 150 1.34 -8.31 0.55
C ASP A 150 1.47 -9.43 -0.49
N LEU A 151 2.32 -9.24 -1.50
CA LEU A 151 2.63 -10.21 -2.55
C LEU A 151 3.95 -10.96 -2.29
N ASP A 152 4.61 -10.71 -1.15
CA ASP A 152 5.97 -11.19 -0.86
C ASP A 152 6.99 -10.86 -1.98
N VAL A 153 6.71 -9.82 -2.78
CA VAL A 153 7.62 -9.35 -3.83
C VAL A 153 8.70 -8.50 -3.18
N TYR A 154 9.88 -9.10 -3.02
CA TYR A 154 11.04 -8.42 -2.45
C TYR A 154 11.69 -7.48 -3.46
N GLY A 155 11.57 -6.18 -3.23
CA GLY A 155 12.28 -5.13 -3.96
C GLY A 155 12.70 -4.01 -3.01
N LEU A 156 13.58 -3.12 -3.47
CA LEU A 156 13.92 -1.93 -2.69
C LEU A 156 12.69 -1.03 -2.58
N PRO A 157 12.34 -0.52 -1.39
CA PRO A 157 11.34 0.52 -1.26
C PRO A 157 11.82 1.77 -2.00
N TYR A 158 10.88 2.54 -2.55
CA TYR A 158 11.20 3.78 -3.27
C TYR A 158 11.86 4.84 -2.37
N HIS A 159 11.55 4.82 -1.07
CA HIS A 159 12.16 5.65 -0.06
C HIS A 159 12.88 4.73 0.93
N VAL A 160 14.20 4.91 1.05
CA VAL A 160 15.05 4.07 1.90
C VAL A 160 14.82 4.41 3.38
N ASP A 161 14.46 5.66 3.68
CA ASP A 161 14.19 6.14 5.02
C ASP A 161 12.81 6.79 5.09
N LEU A 162 11.97 6.28 6.00
CA LEU A 162 10.69 6.91 6.35
C LEU A 162 10.96 8.17 7.17
N ASP A 163 10.45 9.31 6.72
CA ASP A 163 10.53 10.55 7.50
C ASP A 163 9.41 10.66 8.55
N GLY A 164 9.33 11.79 9.25
CA GLY A 164 8.33 12.00 10.28
C GLY A 164 6.89 11.98 9.76
N ASP A 165 6.67 12.46 8.54
CA ASP A 165 5.34 12.54 7.93
C ASP A 165 4.89 11.17 7.41
N ASP A 166 5.81 10.41 6.80
CA ASP A 166 5.55 9.03 6.41
C ASP A 166 5.18 8.16 7.62
N LYS A 167 5.93 8.29 8.72
CA LYS A 167 5.68 7.52 9.96
C LYS A 167 4.34 7.87 10.57
N ALA A 168 4.02 9.17 10.68
CA ALA A 168 2.74 9.61 11.22
C ALA A 168 1.56 9.13 10.36
N PHE A 169 1.72 9.13 9.02
CA PHE A 169 0.72 8.62 8.11
C PHE A 169 0.51 7.11 8.26
N LEU A 170 1.59 6.33 8.30
CA LEU A 170 1.55 4.87 8.47
C LEU A 170 0.95 4.48 9.84
N ASP A 171 1.32 5.19 10.91
CA ASP A 171 0.75 5.00 12.25
C ASP A 171 -0.76 5.27 12.27
N CYS A 172 -1.21 6.36 11.62
CA CYS A 172 -2.63 6.65 11.41
C CYS A 172 -3.39 5.57 10.60
N CYS A 173 -2.65 4.80 9.77
CA CYS A 173 -3.18 3.64 9.06
C CYS A 173 -3.14 2.33 9.88
N GLY A 174 -2.59 2.35 11.10
CA GLY A 174 -2.40 1.17 11.94
C GLY A 174 -1.28 0.24 11.47
N GLU A 175 -0.28 0.77 10.75
CA GLU A 175 0.89 0.01 10.32
C GLU A 175 1.91 -0.16 11.45
N ASP A 176 2.47 -1.37 11.55
CA ASP A 176 3.55 -1.65 12.49
C ASP A 176 4.91 -1.32 11.86
N LEU A 177 5.45 -0.16 12.22
CA LEU A 177 6.74 0.35 11.74
C LEU A 177 7.95 -0.53 12.12
N SER A 178 7.78 -1.43 13.10
CA SER A 178 8.79 -2.41 13.50
C SER A 178 8.70 -3.71 12.72
N SER A 179 7.80 -3.81 11.73
CA SER A 179 7.63 -4.98 10.85
C SER A 179 7.98 -4.67 9.40
N LYS A 180 8.17 -5.71 8.56
CA LYS A 180 8.31 -5.52 7.11
C LYS A 180 6.98 -4.97 6.54
N PRO A 181 7.01 -4.06 5.55
CA PRO A 181 8.18 -3.59 4.80
C PRO A 181 8.93 -2.41 5.42
N TRP A 182 8.55 -1.96 6.61
CA TRP A 182 9.01 -0.69 7.20
C TRP A 182 10.30 -0.81 8.02
N ILE A 183 10.68 -2.00 8.48
CA ILE A 183 11.96 -2.23 9.15
C ILE A 183 13.11 -1.72 8.28
N ARG A 184 13.87 -0.78 8.84
CA ARG A 184 15.13 -0.31 8.27
C ARG A 184 16.12 -1.49 8.21
N ARG A 185 16.36 -2.05 7.03
CA ARG A 185 17.47 -3.00 6.86
C ARG A 185 18.77 -2.22 7.09
N GLN A 186 19.44 -2.45 8.21
CA GLN A 186 20.68 -1.79 8.63
C GLN A 186 21.89 -1.96 7.69
N ARG A 187 21.74 -2.46 6.45
CA ARG A 187 22.86 -2.69 5.54
C ARG A 187 22.47 -2.33 4.12
N MET A 188 22.77 -1.09 3.72
CA MET A 188 23.13 -0.71 2.36
C MET A 188 24.02 0.54 2.42
N PRO A 189 25.14 0.59 1.68
CA PRO A 189 26.05 1.73 1.70
C PRO A 189 25.36 2.97 1.10
N LYS A 190 25.52 4.11 1.80
CA LYS A 190 25.04 5.43 1.38
C LYS A 190 25.57 5.79 -0.01
N LYS A 191 24.67 6.13 -0.93
CA LYS A 191 24.77 7.27 -1.86
C LYS A 191 23.52 7.36 -2.76
N ILE A 192 22.46 8.00 -2.26
CA ILE A 192 21.53 8.80 -3.08
C ILE A 192 21.13 9.97 -2.19
N ASP A 193 21.57 11.18 -2.52
CA ASP A 193 21.13 12.40 -1.84
C ASP A 193 19.67 12.68 -2.25
N GLN A 194 18.72 12.30 -1.39
CA GLN A 194 17.29 12.57 -1.55
C GLN A 194 16.84 13.75 -0.64
N ASN A 195 17.59 14.85 -0.63
CA ASN A 195 17.21 16.06 0.10
C ASN A 195 16.21 16.91 -0.70
N VAL A 196 15.00 16.40 -0.93
CA VAL A 196 13.84 17.25 -1.22
C VAL A 196 13.11 17.46 0.11
N LYS A 197 13.52 18.50 0.85
CA LYS A 197 12.80 18.91 2.05
C LYS A 197 11.47 19.52 1.62
N ILE A 198 10.37 18.82 1.88
CA ILE A 198 8.99 19.29 1.63
C ILE A 198 8.72 20.61 2.38
N PHE A 199 9.43 20.83 3.49
CA PHE A 199 9.40 22.07 4.24
C PHE A 199 10.83 22.62 4.36
N PRO A 200 11.14 23.80 3.80
CA PRO A 200 12.41 24.46 4.12
C PRO A 200 12.45 24.70 5.64
N LYS A 201 13.61 24.43 6.27
CA LYS A 201 13.82 24.82 7.67
C LYS A 201 13.60 26.33 7.75
N GLN A 202 12.67 26.77 8.60
CA GLN A 202 12.64 28.18 8.98
C GLN A 202 13.94 28.47 9.72
N GLU A 203 14.81 29.25 9.10
CA GLU A 203 15.96 29.84 9.79
C GLU A 203 15.38 30.91 10.74
N SER A 204 15.60 30.68 12.04
CA SER A 204 15.30 31.60 13.13
C SER A 204 16.35 32.70 13.21
#